data_AF-A0A0L7REN8-F1
#
_entry.id   AF-A0A0L7REN8-F1
#
_cell.length_a   1.000
_cell.length_b   1.000
_cell.length_c   1.000
_cell.angle_alpha   90.00
_cell.angle_beta   90.00
_cell.angle_gamma   90.00
#
_symmetry.space_group_name_H-M   'P 1'
#
loop_
_entity.id
_entity.type
_entity.pdbx_description
1 polymer ?
#
loop_
_entity_poly.entity_id
_entity_poly.type
_entity_poly.pdbx_seq_one_letter_code
_entity_poly.pdbx_strand_id
1 'polypeptide(L)'
;MDNHGLADPFCKLNILPIDTVATTKRLRTKTIHKTRDPEFNEILNFYGTTETDIWNGKALHILILQDDPVDQDFLGEARFPLHELQPRQTKHYNVPLRDHYPVDNEEAAWGVCSSGRGQIQVSLSYCTRRRALTVTVHRATNLLPMDSNGFSDPFVKLCLIENVTNNHRQRVFDYSIARITAKKLVSKKITGRNSQSTTIKWKTLNPEWNEEFAFATRLTDLTKFTLYLTVWDKDFGKSNDYLGGLELSCNSKGARLRHWIDAIKFPDHRHRAWHNLTDTILPTE
;
A
#
# COMPACT_ATOMS: atom_id res chain seq x y z
N MET A 1 -20.80 3.68 3.11
CA MET A 1 -22.12 4.33 3.22
C MET A 1 -23.01 3.49 4.12
N ASP A 2 -23.86 4.11 4.92
CA ASP A 2 -24.87 3.38 5.70
C ASP A 2 -25.96 2.76 4.81
N ASN A 3 -26.83 1.94 5.40
CA ASN A 3 -27.94 1.27 4.70
C ASN A 3 -28.97 2.25 4.09
N HIS A 4 -28.82 3.55 4.32
CA HIS A 4 -29.65 4.63 3.79
C HIS A 4 -28.91 5.47 2.73
N GLY A 5 -27.68 5.10 2.36
CA GLY A 5 -26.87 5.82 1.36
C GLY A 5 -26.27 7.13 1.87
N LEU A 6 -26.24 7.33 3.20
CA LEU A 6 -25.61 8.48 3.84
C LEU A 6 -24.18 8.14 4.24
N ALA A 7 -23.35 9.17 4.33
CA ALA A 7 -21.94 9.07 4.69
C ALA A 7 -21.65 9.83 5.98
N ASP A 8 -20.59 9.44 6.66
CA ASP A 8 -20.02 10.14 7.80
C ASP A 8 -18.68 10.78 7.39
N PRO A 9 -18.67 11.82 6.53
CA PRO A 9 -17.44 12.36 5.98
C PRO A 9 -16.63 13.17 7.00
N PHE A 10 -15.31 13.10 6.88
CA PHE A 10 -14.34 14.00 7.52
C PHE A 10 -13.16 14.28 6.58
N CYS A 11 -12.42 15.35 6.83
CA CYS A 11 -11.24 15.71 6.04
C CYS A 11 -9.94 15.45 6.80
N LYS A 12 -8.93 14.90 6.11
CA LYS A 12 -7.52 14.94 6.52
C LYS A 12 -6.77 15.93 5.64
N LEU A 13 -5.98 16.82 6.24
CA LEU A 13 -5.27 17.88 5.54
C LEU A 13 -3.77 17.77 5.82
N ASN A 14 -2.95 17.95 4.78
CA ASN A 14 -1.50 18.06 4.91
C ASN A 14 -0.90 18.92 3.80
N ILE A 15 0.28 19.50 4.06
CA ILE A 15 1.05 20.26 3.06
C ILE A 15 2.15 19.36 2.51
N LEU A 16 2.16 19.16 1.19
CA LEU A 16 3.06 18.25 0.48
C LEU A 16 3.84 18.99 -0.62
N PRO A 17 5.06 18.56 -1.00
CA PRO A 17 5.83 17.44 -0.46
C PRO A 17 6.37 17.69 0.96
N ILE A 18 6.68 16.61 1.68
CA ILE A 18 7.27 16.64 3.03
C ILE A 18 8.79 16.60 2.90
N ASP A 19 9.48 17.66 3.33
CA ASP A 19 10.93 17.75 3.21
C ASP A 19 11.69 16.93 4.27
N THR A 20 11.10 16.75 5.46
CA THR A 20 11.71 16.00 6.58
C THR A 20 10.69 15.19 7.37
N VAL A 21 11.02 13.93 7.65
CA VAL A 21 10.16 12.91 8.32
C VAL A 21 9.67 13.32 9.71
N ALA A 22 10.29 14.32 10.35
CA ALA A 22 10.09 14.64 11.77
C ALA A 22 8.97 15.65 12.09
N THR A 23 8.30 16.28 11.12
CA THR A 23 7.33 17.36 11.42
C THR A 23 6.18 17.45 10.43
N THR A 24 5.48 16.34 10.19
CA THR A 24 4.21 16.39 9.45
C THR A 24 3.10 16.89 10.39
N LYS A 25 2.63 18.12 10.18
CA LYS A 25 1.47 18.67 10.91
C LYS A 25 0.18 18.29 10.19
N ARG A 26 -0.14 17.00 10.21
CA ARG A 26 -1.42 16.50 9.69
C ARG A 26 -2.55 17.07 10.54
N LEU A 27 -3.53 17.68 9.90
CA LEU A 27 -4.74 18.19 10.54
C LEU A 27 -5.94 17.34 10.13
N ARG A 28 -6.96 17.27 10.99
CA ARG A 28 -8.20 16.55 10.74
C ARG A 28 -9.37 17.43 11.15
N THR A 29 -10.44 17.45 10.37
CA THR A 29 -11.72 18.05 10.78
C THR A 29 -12.50 17.10 11.69
N LYS A 30 -13.56 17.60 12.31
CA LYS A 30 -14.61 16.74 12.86
C LYS A 30 -15.33 15.97 11.76
N THR A 31 -15.87 14.82 12.16
CA THR A 31 -16.78 14.00 11.37
C THR A 31 -18.17 14.63 11.39
N ILE A 32 -18.78 14.77 10.22
CA ILE A 32 -20.19 15.12 10.10
C ILE A 32 -20.94 13.83 9.81
N HIS A 33 -21.98 13.56 10.58
CA HIS A 33 -22.69 12.30 10.47
C HIS A 33 -23.88 12.40 9.50
N LYS A 34 -24.10 11.31 8.77
CA LYS A 34 -25.30 11.03 7.97
C LYS A 34 -25.64 12.11 6.95
N THR A 35 -24.65 12.52 6.16
CA THR A 35 -24.84 13.52 5.11
C THR A 35 -24.03 13.18 3.85
N ARG A 36 -24.49 13.66 2.69
CA ARG A 36 -23.73 13.66 1.44
C ARG A 36 -23.18 15.04 1.08
N ASP A 37 -23.70 16.07 1.72
CA ASP A 37 -23.32 17.47 1.54
C ASP A 37 -22.82 18.01 2.89
N PRO A 38 -21.59 17.63 3.31
CA PRO A 38 -21.06 18.05 4.59
C PRO A 38 -20.65 19.52 4.61
N GLU A 39 -21.14 20.26 5.62
CA GLU A 39 -20.68 21.62 5.93
C GLU A 39 -19.75 21.60 7.16
N PHE A 40 -18.44 21.49 6.93
CA PHE A 40 -17.46 21.38 8.04
C PHE A 40 -17.34 22.66 8.86
N ASN A 41 -17.31 23.82 8.21
CA ASN A 41 -17.22 25.15 8.86
C ASN A 41 -16.12 25.25 9.94
N GLU A 42 -15.02 24.52 9.79
CA GLU A 42 -13.89 24.51 10.72
C GLU A 42 -12.68 25.28 10.16
N ILE A 43 -12.05 26.08 11.02
CA ILE A 43 -10.82 26.81 10.70
C ILE A 43 -9.62 26.01 11.24
N LEU A 44 -8.82 25.48 10.33
CA LEU A 44 -7.61 24.71 10.64
C LEU A 44 -6.35 25.54 10.35
N ASN A 45 -5.44 25.60 11.32
CA ASN A 45 -4.24 26.44 11.25
C ASN A 45 -2.98 25.60 11.11
N PHE A 46 -2.30 25.73 9.96
CA PHE A 46 -0.95 25.21 9.78
C PHE A 46 0.07 26.21 10.31
N TYR A 47 0.79 25.84 11.36
CA TYR A 47 1.85 26.69 11.93
C TYR A 47 3.22 26.27 11.42
N GLY A 48 4.09 27.24 11.11
CA GLY A 48 5.48 26.98 10.73
C GLY A 48 5.70 26.75 9.23
N THR A 49 4.71 27.02 8.39
CA THR A 49 4.89 27.15 6.94
C THR A 49 5.65 28.44 6.66
N THR A 50 6.81 28.31 6.02
CA THR A 50 7.69 29.44 5.67
C THR A 50 7.35 29.97 4.28
N GLU A 51 7.78 31.20 4.00
CA GLU A 51 7.67 31.78 2.66
C GLU A 51 8.37 30.89 1.61
N THR A 52 9.54 30.34 1.91
CA THR A 52 10.23 29.38 1.03
C THR A 52 9.40 28.16 0.66
N ASP A 53 8.52 27.69 1.55
CA ASP A 53 7.63 26.55 1.28
C ASP A 53 6.56 26.88 0.21
N ILE A 54 6.14 28.14 0.15
CA ILE A 54 5.17 28.64 -0.84
C ILE A 54 5.79 28.66 -2.23
N TRP A 55 7.05 29.11 -2.35
CA TRP A 55 7.78 29.16 -3.62
C TRP A 55 8.38 27.82 -4.06
N ASN A 56 8.61 26.88 -3.14
CA ASN A 56 9.15 25.55 -3.44
C ASN A 56 8.13 24.56 -4.04
N GLY A 57 6.96 25.04 -4.46
CA GLY A 57 5.96 24.22 -5.13
C GLY A 57 5.14 23.32 -4.21
N LYS A 58 5.07 23.62 -2.90
CA LYS A 58 4.19 22.88 -1.99
C LYS A 58 2.72 23.18 -2.29
N ALA A 59 1.87 22.19 -2.03
CA ALA A 59 0.43 22.26 -2.15
C ALA A 59 -0.24 21.77 -0.87
N LEU A 60 -1.34 22.40 -0.50
CA LEU A 60 -2.28 21.86 0.48
C LEU A 60 -3.06 20.72 -0.18
N HIS A 61 -2.94 19.53 0.37
CA HIS A 61 -3.74 18.38 -0.01
C HIS A 61 -4.82 18.15 1.05
N ILE A 62 -6.03 17.85 0.60
CA ILE A 62 -7.18 17.54 1.44
C ILE A 62 -7.75 16.22 0.97
N LEU A 63 -7.72 15.19 1.81
CA LEU A 63 -8.43 13.93 1.62
C LEU A 63 -9.77 13.99 2.33
N ILE A 64 -10.82 13.57 1.65
CA ILE A 64 -12.15 13.35 2.23
C ILE A 64 -12.32 11.85 2.39
N LEU A 65 -12.59 11.45 3.62
CA LEU A 65 -12.71 10.05 4.04
C LEU A 65 -14.06 9.86 4.73
N GLN A 66 -14.60 8.65 4.68
CA GLN A 66 -15.73 8.25 5.50
C GLN A 66 -15.22 7.69 6.82
N ASP A 67 -15.83 8.11 7.93
CA ASP A 67 -15.55 7.58 9.26
C ASP A 67 -16.42 6.34 9.51
N ASP A 68 -16.02 5.18 8.97
CA ASP A 68 -16.70 3.93 9.33
C ASP A 68 -15.94 3.19 10.45
N PRO A 69 -16.66 2.44 11.31
CA PRO A 69 -16.04 1.71 12.41
C PRO A 69 -15.02 0.63 12.00
N VAL A 70 -15.00 0.23 10.73
CA VAL A 70 -14.23 -0.90 10.21
C VAL A 70 -13.14 -0.48 9.21
N ASP A 71 -13.43 0.45 8.30
CA ASP A 71 -12.43 1.00 7.37
C ASP A 71 -12.74 2.47 7.05
N GLN A 72 -11.71 3.27 6.78
CA GLN A 72 -11.89 4.66 6.36
C GLN A 72 -11.97 4.72 4.84
N ASP A 73 -13.18 4.65 4.30
CA ASP A 73 -13.38 4.70 2.85
C ASP A 73 -12.94 6.05 2.28
N PHE A 74 -12.14 6.01 1.21
CA PHE A 74 -11.75 7.22 0.50
C PHE A 74 -12.90 7.73 -0.38
N LEU A 75 -13.29 8.99 -0.17
CA LEU A 75 -14.37 9.65 -0.91
C LEU A 75 -13.84 10.58 -2.01
N GLY A 76 -12.67 11.19 -1.82
CA GLY A 76 -12.07 12.08 -2.82
C GLY A 76 -10.94 12.95 -2.29
N GLU A 77 -10.14 13.51 -3.21
CA GLU A 77 -9.01 14.39 -2.89
C GLU A 77 -9.16 15.75 -3.58
N ALA A 78 -8.77 16.82 -2.89
CA ALA A 78 -8.60 18.16 -3.43
C ALA A 78 -7.17 18.68 -3.17
N ARG A 79 -6.62 19.43 -4.14
CA ARG A 79 -5.25 19.95 -4.09
C ARG A 79 -5.23 21.44 -4.40
N PHE A 80 -4.52 22.20 -3.58
CA PHE A 80 -4.44 23.65 -3.66
C PHE A 80 -2.97 24.08 -3.62
N PRO A 81 -2.38 24.49 -4.74
CA PRO A 81 -1.00 24.95 -4.77
C PRO A 81 -0.83 26.20 -3.89
N LEU A 82 0.17 26.20 -3.00
CA LEU A 82 0.37 27.33 -2.08
C LEU A 82 0.86 28.59 -2.81
N HIS A 83 1.56 28.45 -3.93
CA HIS A 83 2.05 29.58 -4.73
C HIS A 83 0.91 30.47 -5.29
N GLU A 84 -0.32 29.96 -5.33
CA GLU A 84 -1.49 30.73 -5.74
C GLU A 84 -2.08 31.60 -4.62
N LEU A 85 -1.61 31.46 -3.39
CA LEU A 85 -2.06 32.22 -2.23
C LEU A 85 -1.25 33.51 -2.11
N GLN A 86 -1.95 34.62 -1.89
CA GLN A 86 -1.33 35.93 -1.65
C GLN A 86 -1.39 36.27 -0.15
N PRO A 87 -0.34 36.86 0.43
CA PRO A 87 -0.36 37.28 1.83
C PRO A 87 -1.55 38.18 2.13
N ARG A 88 -2.23 37.93 3.26
CA ARG A 88 -3.39 38.70 3.76
C ARG A 88 -4.63 38.69 2.88
N GLN A 89 -4.69 37.82 1.88
CA GLN A 89 -5.85 37.64 1.03
C GLN A 89 -6.47 36.26 1.25
N THR A 90 -7.74 36.22 1.64
CA THR A 90 -8.50 34.96 1.68
C THR A 90 -8.94 34.60 0.28
N LYS A 91 -8.60 33.40 -0.18
CA LYS A 91 -9.02 32.84 -1.47
C LYS A 91 -10.02 31.72 -1.25
N HIS A 92 -11.14 31.78 -1.95
CA HIS A 92 -12.18 30.74 -1.94
C HIS A 92 -12.03 29.85 -3.17
N TYR A 93 -12.17 28.55 -2.98
CA TYR A 93 -12.02 27.56 -4.05
C TYR A 93 -13.27 26.69 -4.14
N ASN A 94 -13.75 26.49 -5.37
CA ASN A 94 -14.78 25.50 -5.70
C ASN A 94 -14.14 24.52 -6.68
N VAL A 95 -13.69 23.36 -6.18
CA VAL A 95 -12.98 22.37 -6.98
C VAL A 95 -13.71 21.03 -6.94
N PRO A 96 -13.77 20.30 -8.06
CA PRO A 96 -14.25 18.93 -8.04
C PRO A 96 -13.24 18.03 -7.33
N LEU A 97 -13.75 17.06 -6.58
CA LEU A 97 -12.93 16.01 -5.98
C LEU A 97 -12.34 15.13 -7.07
N ARG A 98 -11.08 14.73 -6.88
CA ARG A 98 -10.34 13.86 -7.80
C ARG A 98 -10.03 12.54 -7.12
N ASP A 99 -9.66 11.56 -7.93
CA ASP A 99 -9.10 10.30 -7.44
C ASP A 99 -7.81 10.55 -6.67
N HIS A 100 -7.52 9.64 -5.73
CA HIS A 100 -6.36 9.70 -4.85
C HIS A 100 -5.06 9.74 -5.66
N TYR A 101 -4.28 10.79 -5.44
CA TYR A 101 -2.98 10.99 -6.05
C TYR A 101 -1.90 10.32 -5.20
N PRO A 102 -1.23 9.27 -5.70
CA PRO A 102 -0.23 8.56 -4.93
C PRO A 102 0.97 9.47 -4.66
N VAL A 103 1.27 9.69 -3.37
CA VAL A 103 2.41 10.51 -2.93
C VAL A 103 3.57 9.60 -2.54
N ASP A 104 4.81 10.01 -2.82
CA ASP A 104 6.01 9.19 -2.66
C ASP A 104 6.21 8.61 -1.25
N ASN A 105 5.60 9.23 -0.22
CA ASN A 105 5.60 8.76 1.16
C ASN A 105 4.23 8.92 1.84
N GLU A 106 3.23 8.13 1.41
CA GLU A 106 1.86 8.16 1.97
C GLU A 106 1.79 7.96 3.48
N GLU A 107 2.65 7.12 4.06
CA GLU A 107 2.67 6.86 5.50
C GLU A 107 3.06 8.12 6.28
N ALA A 108 4.09 8.85 5.81
CA ALA A 108 4.44 10.14 6.38
C ALA A 108 3.38 11.21 6.07
N ALA A 109 2.86 11.24 4.83
CA ALA A 109 1.89 12.20 4.34
C ALA A 109 0.55 12.12 5.06
N TRP A 110 0.03 10.93 5.28
CA TRP A 110 -1.35 10.74 5.71
C TRP A 110 -1.49 10.02 7.04
N GLY A 111 -0.42 9.36 7.51
CA GLY A 111 -0.45 8.65 8.79
C GLY A 111 -1.39 7.48 8.69
N VAL A 112 -0.84 6.38 8.17
CA VAL A 112 -1.51 5.08 7.98
C VAL A 112 -2.55 5.11 6.86
N CYS A 113 -2.21 4.46 5.72
CA CYS A 113 -3.19 3.91 4.80
C CYS A 113 -3.73 2.62 5.42
N SER A 114 -4.93 2.68 6.01
CA SER A 114 -5.74 1.50 6.29
C SER A 114 -6.13 0.89 4.95
N SER A 115 -5.29 0.01 4.42
CA SER A 115 -5.90 -1.11 3.74
C SER A 115 -6.61 -1.89 4.84
N GLY A 116 -7.94 -1.79 4.97
CA GLY A 116 -8.72 -2.53 5.97
C GLY A 116 -8.53 -4.05 5.94
N ARG A 117 -7.75 -4.54 4.97
CA ARG A 117 -7.25 -5.91 4.79
C ARG A 117 -6.13 -6.34 5.74
N GLY A 118 -5.61 -5.44 6.58
CA GLY A 118 -4.61 -5.75 7.61
C GLY A 118 -3.16 -5.49 7.21
N GLN A 119 -2.25 -5.89 8.10
CA GLN A 119 -0.80 -5.68 7.95
C GLN A 119 -0.03 -6.99 8.10
N ILE A 120 1.08 -7.14 7.38
CA ILE A 120 1.96 -8.29 7.45
C ILE A 120 3.39 -7.87 7.80
N GLN A 121 4.01 -8.61 8.72
CA GLN A 121 5.40 -8.44 9.11
C GLN A 121 6.27 -9.48 8.41
N VAL A 122 7.22 -9.00 7.60
CA VAL A 122 8.11 -9.87 6.83
C VAL A 122 9.56 -9.43 6.99
N SER A 123 10.47 -10.39 6.87
CA SER A 123 11.90 -10.10 6.79
C SER A 123 12.49 -10.53 5.47
N LEU A 124 13.33 -9.67 4.90
CA LEU A 124 14.12 -9.96 3.72
C LEU A 124 15.60 -10.02 4.08
N SER A 125 16.29 -11.00 3.52
CA SER A 125 17.75 -11.12 3.62
C SER A 125 18.28 -11.85 2.39
N TYR A 126 19.32 -11.32 1.74
CA TYR A 126 20.04 -12.08 0.72
C TYR A 126 21.21 -12.83 1.35
N CYS A 127 21.15 -14.16 1.35
CA CYS A 127 22.25 -14.98 1.88
C CYS A 127 23.28 -15.24 0.78
N THR A 128 24.47 -14.63 0.90
CA THR A 128 25.56 -14.78 -0.08
C THR A 128 26.08 -16.22 -0.14
N ARG A 129 26.14 -16.89 1.02
CA ARG A 129 26.56 -18.29 1.14
C ARG A 129 25.61 -19.25 0.42
N ARG A 130 24.29 -19.02 0.53
CA ARG A 130 23.26 -19.87 -0.10
C ARG A 130 22.92 -19.43 -1.52
N ARG A 131 23.39 -18.24 -1.95
CA ARG A 131 22.99 -17.57 -3.21
C ARG A 131 21.47 -17.58 -3.37
N ALA A 132 20.79 -17.12 -2.33
CA ALA A 132 19.33 -17.16 -2.26
C ALA A 132 18.78 -15.94 -1.54
N LEU A 133 17.63 -15.47 -2.02
CA LEU A 133 16.78 -14.52 -1.28
C LEU A 133 16.02 -15.30 -0.22
N THR A 134 16.28 -14.99 1.03
CA THR A 134 15.59 -15.52 2.19
C THR A 134 14.47 -14.56 2.58
N VAL A 135 13.25 -15.09 2.64
CA VAL A 135 12.04 -14.36 3.03
C VAL A 135 11.46 -15.04 4.26
N THR A 136 11.41 -14.34 5.39
CA THR A 136 10.75 -14.84 6.61
C THR A 136 9.39 -14.16 6.76
N VAL A 137 8.33 -14.95 6.79
CA VAL A 137 6.97 -14.48 7.10
C VAL A 137 6.74 -14.67 8.60
N HIS A 138 6.72 -13.57 9.36
CA HIS A 138 6.60 -13.64 10.82
C HIS A 138 5.13 -13.78 11.23
N ARG A 139 4.34 -12.73 10.99
CA ARG A 139 2.96 -12.63 11.42
C ARG A 139 2.17 -11.62 10.63
N ALA A 140 0.84 -11.71 10.68
CA ALA A 140 -0.06 -10.65 10.23
C ALA A 140 -0.97 -10.22 11.37
N THR A 141 -1.57 -9.04 11.25
CA THR A 141 -2.46 -8.45 12.24
C THR A 141 -3.61 -7.73 11.57
N ASN A 142 -4.78 -7.73 12.22
CA ASN A 142 -6.00 -7.09 11.75
C ASN A 142 -6.41 -7.56 10.34
N LEU A 143 -6.32 -8.86 10.07
CA LEU A 143 -6.87 -9.43 8.84
C LEU A 143 -8.40 -9.33 8.86
N LEU A 144 -9.01 -9.30 7.68
CA LEU A 144 -10.47 -9.31 7.55
C LEU A 144 -11.04 -10.67 7.96
N PRO A 145 -12.19 -10.70 8.66
CA PRO A 145 -12.95 -11.92 8.87
C PRO A 145 -13.77 -12.25 7.62
N MET A 146 -13.39 -13.30 6.88
CA MET A 146 -14.16 -13.76 5.71
C MET A 146 -15.13 -14.91 6.05
N ASP A 147 -14.86 -15.67 7.11
CA ASP A 147 -15.77 -16.72 7.54
C ASP A 147 -17.01 -16.15 8.25
N SER A 148 -18.12 -16.88 8.08
CA SER A 148 -19.35 -16.69 8.88
C SER A 148 -19.17 -16.78 10.40
N ASN A 149 -18.03 -17.29 10.87
CA ASN A 149 -17.69 -17.40 12.29
C ASN A 149 -17.03 -16.12 12.84
N GLY A 150 -16.77 -15.11 12.01
CA GLY A 150 -16.10 -13.86 12.41
C GLY A 150 -14.57 -13.95 12.50
N PHE A 151 -13.97 -15.01 11.96
CA PHE A 151 -12.54 -15.23 11.84
C PHE A 151 -12.14 -15.52 10.37
N SER A 152 -10.89 -15.87 10.17
CA SER A 152 -10.36 -16.41 8.93
C SER A 152 -9.33 -17.50 9.26
N ASP A 153 -9.05 -18.34 8.27
CA ASP A 153 -8.02 -19.39 8.26
C ASP A 153 -6.83 -18.97 7.36
N PRO A 154 -6.08 -17.91 7.72
CA PRO A 154 -5.12 -17.29 6.82
C PRO A 154 -3.89 -18.16 6.53
N PHE A 155 -3.45 -18.11 5.28
CA PHE A 155 -2.15 -18.61 4.82
C PHE A 155 -1.56 -17.68 3.75
N VAL A 156 -0.23 -17.67 3.62
CA VAL A 156 0.48 -16.79 2.70
C VAL A 156 1.11 -17.59 1.58
N LYS A 157 0.87 -17.19 0.34
CA LYS A 157 1.60 -17.67 -0.83
C LYS A 157 2.65 -16.63 -1.24
N LEU A 158 3.86 -17.07 -1.51
CA LEU A 158 4.99 -16.26 -1.93
C LEU A 158 5.40 -16.68 -3.35
N CYS A 159 5.45 -15.72 -4.27
CA CYS A 159 5.85 -15.95 -5.67
C CYS A 159 6.97 -14.99 -6.06
N LEU A 160 8.08 -15.52 -6.57
CA LEU A 160 9.18 -14.72 -7.13
C LEU A 160 9.13 -14.75 -8.66
N ILE A 161 8.81 -13.61 -9.28
CA ILE A 161 8.60 -13.49 -10.73
C ILE A 161 9.64 -12.55 -11.35
N GLU A 162 10.23 -12.94 -12.47
CA GLU A 162 11.13 -12.08 -13.24
C GLU A 162 10.34 -11.14 -14.17
N ASN A 163 10.62 -9.85 -14.10
CA ASN A 163 10.06 -8.85 -15.00
C ASN A 163 10.78 -8.93 -16.37
N VAL A 164 10.19 -9.64 -17.33
CA VAL A 164 10.74 -9.72 -18.69
C VAL A 164 10.51 -8.40 -19.42
N THR A 165 11.47 -7.47 -19.37
CA THR A 165 11.48 -6.30 -20.26
C THR A 165 11.98 -6.73 -21.64
N ASN A 166 11.07 -6.87 -22.62
CA ASN A 166 11.48 -6.98 -24.01
C ASN A 166 12.09 -5.65 -24.46
N ASN A 167 13.38 -5.66 -24.77
CA ASN A 167 14.10 -4.53 -25.38
C ASN A 167 13.61 -4.25 -26.81
N HIS A 168 12.44 -3.63 -26.97
CA HIS A 168 12.15 -2.84 -28.16
C HIS A 168 11.02 -1.82 -27.93
N ARG A 169 11.39 -0.54 -28.03
CA ARG A 169 10.53 0.63 -28.27
C ARG A 169 9.55 1.02 -27.16
N GLN A 170 10.06 1.89 -26.31
CA GLN A 170 9.40 3.09 -25.77
C GLN A 170 8.22 3.56 -26.65
N ARG A 171 6.99 3.15 -26.32
CA ARG A 171 5.74 3.83 -26.70
C ARG A 171 4.68 3.58 -25.62
N VAL A 172 4.34 4.68 -24.93
CA VAL A 172 3.07 4.99 -24.23
C VAL A 172 2.48 3.85 -23.39
N PHE A 173 2.71 3.92 -22.07
CA PHE A 173 2.18 2.99 -21.08
C PHE A 173 0.68 3.20 -20.87
N ASP A 174 -0.14 2.49 -21.63
CA ASP A 174 -1.53 2.22 -21.25
C ASP A 174 -1.54 1.08 -20.23
N TYR A 175 -1.87 1.43 -18.97
CA TYR A 175 -2.01 0.50 -17.83
C TYR A 175 -2.98 -0.68 -18.10
N SER A 176 -3.86 -0.55 -19.09
CA SER A 176 -4.80 -1.59 -19.53
C SER A 176 -4.14 -2.69 -20.36
N ILE A 177 -3.14 -2.37 -21.19
CA ILE A 177 -2.45 -3.35 -22.05
C ILE A 177 -1.47 -4.21 -21.24
N ALA A 178 -0.83 -3.64 -20.22
CA ALA A 178 0.07 -4.37 -19.32
C ALA A 178 -0.63 -5.57 -18.64
N ARG A 179 -1.92 -5.44 -18.26
CA ARG A 179 -2.73 -6.55 -17.72
C ARG A 179 -2.96 -7.68 -18.73
N ILE A 180 -3.13 -7.35 -20.01
CA ILE A 180 -3.36 -8.33 -21.08
C ILE A 180 -2.04 -9.03 -21.47
N THR A 181 -0.94 -8.29 -21.54
CA THR A 181 0.39 -8.87 -21.82
C THR A 181 0.90 -9.71 -20.66
N ALA A 182 0.65 -9.30 -19.40
CA ALA A 182 0.93 -10.13 -18.22
C ALA A 182 0.14 -11.44 -18.26
N LYS A 183 -1.17 -11.41 -18.53
CA LYS A 183 -1.98 -12.64 -18.71
C LYS A 183 -1.42 -13.56 -19.80
N LYS A 184 -0.87 -13.01 -20.89
CA LYS A 184 -0.29 -13.80 -22.00
C LYS A 184 1.11 -14.35 -21.68
N LEU A 185 1.91 -13.65 -20.88
CA LEU A 185 3.22 -14.12 -20.37
C LEU A 185 3.08 -15.15 -19.24
N VAL A 186 1.99 -15.07 -18.45
CA VAL A 186 1.65 -16.01 -17.37
C VAL A 186 1.35 -17.43 -17.89
N SER A 187 0.92 -17.58 -19.15
CA SER A 187 0.71 -18.91 -19.74
C SER A 187 2.01 -19.68 -20.03
N LYS A 188 3.18 -19.06 -19.86
CA LYS A 188 4.49 -19.71 -20.06
C LYS A 188 4.99 -20.30 -18.74
N LYS A 189 4.33 -21.38 -18.30
CA LYS A 189 4.77 -22.36 -17.29
C LYS A 189 5.75 -21.78 -16.25
N ILE A 190 5.23 -21.00 -15.29
CA ILE A 190 5.95 -20.68 -14.05
C ILE A 190 6.31 -22.04 -13.44
N THR A 191 7.60 -22.39 -13.51
CA THR A 191 8.11 -23.63 -12.93
C THR A 191 7.90 -23.56 -11.43
N GLY A 192 7.25 -24.57 -10.84
CA GLY A 192 6.83 -24.63 -9.42
C GLY A 192 7.93 -24.52 -8.36
N ARG A 193 9.14 -24.06 -8.70
CA ARG A 193 10.26 -23.78 -7.80
C ARG A 193 10.25 -22.35 -7.24
N ASN A 194 9.48 -21.44 -7.83
CA ASN A 194 9.43 -20.03 -7.45
C ASN A 194 8.17 -19.62 -6.68
N SER A 195 7.29 -20.58 -6.37
CA SER A 195 6.09 -20.41 -5.54
C SER A 195 6.23 -21.25 -4.27
N GLN A 196 5.99 -20.65 -3.11
CA GLN A 196 6.04 -21.33 -1.80
C GLN A 196 4.84 -20.85 -0.96
N SER A 197 4.37 -21.65 -0.01
CA SER A 197 3.22 -21.29 0.83
C SER A 197 3.49 -21.63 2.29
N THR A 198 2.92 -20.83 3.20
CA THR A 198 3.00 -21.09 4.64
C THR A 198 2.04 -22.18 5.08
N THR A 199 2.21 -22.61 6.34
CA THR A 199 1.14 -23.32 7.05
C THR A 199 -0.13 -22.46 7.16
N ILE A 200 -1.27 -23.13 7.23
CA ILE A 200 -2.57 -22.49 7.50
C ILE A 200 -2.72 -22.31 9.00
N LYS A 201 -3.12 -21.12 9.42
CA LYS A 201 -3.45 -20.83 10.82
C LYS A 201 -4.95 -20.73 10.93
N TRP A 202 -5.55 -21.61 11.73
CA TRP A 202 -7.00 -21.72 11.81
C TRP A 202 -7.58 -20.66 12.76
N LYS A 203 -8.72 -20.07 12.39
CA LYS A 203 -9.59 -19.20 13.19
C LYS A 203 -8.83 -18.06 13.87
N THR A 204 -8.08 -17.28 13.10
CA THR A 204 -7.32 -16.14 13.62
C THR A 204 -7.21 -15.00 12.63
N LEU A 205 -7.40 -13.77 13.13
CA LEU A 205 -7.12 -12.53 12.39
C LEU A 205 -5.71 -11.99 12.64
N ASN A 206 -4.97 -12.65 13.55
CA ASN A 206 -3.61 -12.29 13.94
C ASN A 206 -2.68 -13.53 13.88
N PRO A 207 -2.50 -14.13 12.69
CA PRO A 207 -1.71 -15.34 12.54
C PRO A 207 -0.22 -15.10 12.77
N GLU A 208 0.43 -16.06 13.42
CA GLU A 208 1.89 -16.13 13.54
C GLU A 208 2.41 -17.40 12.85
N TRP A 209 3.18 -17.21 11.77
CA TRP A 209 3.79 -18.29 10.99
C TRP A 209 5.24 -18.52 11.41
N ASN A 210 6.04 -17.46 11.47
CA ASN A 210 7.48 -17.51 11.71
C ASN A 210 8.21 -18.49 10.76
N GLU A 211 7.78 -18.54 9.50
CA GLU A 211 8.29 -19.46 8.49
C GLU A 211 9.28 -18.77 7.56
N GLU A 212 10.36 -19.47 7.20
CA GLU A 212 11.41 -18.97 6.34
C GLU A 212 11.46 -19.71 5.00
N PHE A 213 11.42 -18.95 3.91
CA PHE A 213 11.47 -19.42 2.53
C PHE A 213 12.76 -18.95 1.87
N ALA A 214 13.36 -19.81 1.05
CA ALA A 214 14.56 -19.46 0.29
C ALA A 214 14.31 -19.61 -1.21
N PHE A 215 14.56 -18.54 -1.96
CA PHE A 215 14.48 -18.52 -3.42
C PHE A 215 15.89 -18.45 -4.00
N ALA A 216 16.30 -19.46 -4.76
CA ALA A 216 17.62 -19.51 -5.36
C ALA A 216 17.75 -18.44 -6.46
N THR A 217 18.58 -17.43 -6.25
CA THR A 217 18.76 -16.30 -7.17
C THR A 217 20.08 -15.58 -6.94
N ARG A 218 20.61 -14.91 -7.96
CA ARG A 218 21.83 -14.11 -7.85
C ARG A 218 21.49 -12.71 -7.36
N LEU A 219 22.38 -12.12 -6.56
CA LEU A 219 22.23 -10.75 -6.07
C LEU A 219 22.01 -9.75 -7.21
N THR A 220 22.72 -9.92 -8.33
CA THR A 220 22.61 -9.07 -9.53
C THR A 220 21.24 -9.14 -10.19
N ASP A 221 20.57 -10.29 -10.10
CA ASP A 221 19.29 -10.52 -10.77
C ASP A 221 18.10 -10.06 -9.93
N LEU A 222 18.27 -9.81 -8.62
CA LEU A 222 17.21 -9.31 -7.74
C LEU A 222 16.57 -8.00 -8.23
N THR A 223 17.29 -7.21 -9.01
CA THR A 223 16.76 -5.98 -9.63
C THR A 223 15.69 -6.25 -10.69
N LYS A 224 15.69 -7.44 -11.28
CA LYS A 224 14.72 -7.89 -12.29
C LYS A 224 13.55 -8.63 -11.67
N PHE A 225 13.67 -9.08 -10.43
CA PHE A 225 12.64 -9.86 -9.76
C PHE A 225 11.63 -8.99 -9.02
N THR A 226 10.41 -9.51 -8.93
CA THR A 226 9.33 -9.01 -8.08
C THR A 226 8.88 -10.13 -7.19
N LEU A 227 8.88 -9.88 -5.88
CA LEU A 227 8.36 -10.79 -4.87
C LEU A 227 6.91 -10.40 -4.57
N TYR A 228 6.00 -11.31 -4.86
CA TYR A 228 4.60 -11.20 -4.51
C TYR A 228 4.33 -12.04 -3.26
N LEU A 229 3.67 -11.45 -2.26
CA LEU A 229 3.11 -12.16 -1.13
C LEU A 229 1.61 -11.94 -1.14
N THR A 230 0.84 -13.02 -1.17
CA THR A 230 -0.63 -12.97 -1.16
C THR A 230 -1.15 -13.76 0.02
N VAL A 231 -1.98 -13.13 0.83
CA VAL A 231 -2.66 -13.73 1.97
C VAL A 231 -4.04 -14.19 1.51
N TRP A 232 -4.37 -15.42 1.83
CA TRP A 232 -5.59 -16.10 1.44
C TRP A 232 -6.25 -16.70 2.67
N ASP A 233 -7.57 -16.73 2.68
CA ASP A 233 -8.37 -17.50 3.61
C ASP A 233 -8.62 -18.90 3.06
N LYS A 234 -8.51 -19.94 3.90
CA LYS A 234 -8.73 -21.32 3.47
C LYS A 234 -10.13 -21.79 3.86
N ASP A 235 -11.01 -21.84 2.87
CA ASP A 235 -12.36 -22.35 3.06
C ASP A 235 -12.46 -23.87 2.88
N PHE A 236 -13.26 -24.52 3.73
CA PHE A 236 -13.60 -25.93 3.55
C PHE A 236 -14.76 -26.08 2.56
N GLY A 237 -14.47 -26.59 1.36
CA GLY A 237 -15.49 -26.90 0.33
C GLY A 237 -15.89 -25.74 -0.57
N LYS A 238 -15.17 -24.61 -0.51
CA LYS A 238 -15.31 -23.46 -1.42
C LYS A 238 -13.95 -23.05 -1.99
N SER A 239 -13.95 -22.10 -2.92
CA SER A 239 -12.73 -21.41 -3.35
C SER A 239 -12.21 -20.53 -2.21
N ASN A 240 -10.91 -20.55 -1.99
CA ASN A 240 -10.23 -19.71 -1.00
C ASN A 240 -10.45 -18.20 -1.27
N ASP A 241 -10.81 -17.45 -0.23
CA ASP A 241 -10.99 -16.01 -0.33
C ASP A 241 -9.67 -15.22 -0.26
N TYR A 242 -9.59 -14.13 -1.04
CA TYR A 242 -8.41 -13.29 -1.09
C TYR A 242 -8.44 -12.22 0.01
N LEU A 243 -7.53 -12.32 0.98
CA LEU A 243 -7.44 -11.38 2.10
C LEU A 243 -6.64 -10.14 1.71
N GLY A 244 -5.51 -10.28 1.01
CA GLY A 244 -4.75 -9.14 0.51
C GLY A 244 -3.34 -9.48 0.03
N GLY A 245 -2.66 -8.50 -0.57
CA GLY A 245 -1.38 -8.74 -1.24
C GLY A 245 -0.33 -7.66 -1.03
N LEU A 246 0.92 -8.06 -1.10
CA LEU A 246 2.10 -7.23 -0.98
C LEU A 246 3.03 -7.51 -2.17
N GLU A 247 3.44 -6.46 -2.85
CA GLU A 247 4.48 -6.49 -3.88
C GLU A 247 5.75 -5.83 -3.34
N LEU A 248 6.89 -6.52 -3.49
CA LEU A 248 8.22 -6.00 -3.18
C LEU A 248 9.11 -6.15 -4.41
N SER A 249 9.54 -5.03 -4.97
CA SER A 249 10.37 -4.94 -6.18
C SER A 249 11.12 -3.62 -6.26
N CYS A 250 12.04 -3.49 -7.23
CA CYS A 250 12.63 -2.19 -7.59
C CYS A 250 11.62 -1.19 -8.18
N ASN A 251 10.43 -1.65 -8.59
CA ASN A 251 9.35 -0.80 -9.10
C ASN A 251 8.37 -0.38 -7.99
N SER A 252 8.49 -0.95 -6.79
CA SER A 252 7.72 -0.55 -5.63
C SER A 252 8.10 0.87 -5.17
N LYS A 253 7.30 1.48 -4.30
CA LYS A 253 7.54 2.83 -3.77
C LYS A 253 7.60 2.83 -2.24
N GLY A 254 8.16 3.90 -1.67
CA GLY A 254 8.18 4.14 -0.21
C GLY A 254 8.83 3.01 0.61
N ALA A 255 8.17 2.59 1.69
CA ALA A 255 8.67 1.57 2.62
C ALA A 255 8.92 0.20 1.95
N ARG A 256 8.12 -0.16 0.93
CA ARG A 256 8.29 -1.40 0.14
C ARG A 256 9.58 -1.39 -0.65
N LEU A 257 9.86 -0.28 -1.34
CA LEU A 257 11.11 -0.09 -2.07
C LEU A 257 12.31 -0.10 -1.12
N ARG A 258 12.23 0.66 -0.01
CA ARG A 258 13.31 0.71 0.97
C ARG A 258 13.64 -0.68 1.51
N HIS A 259 12.63 -1.47 1.88
CA HIS A 259 12.83 -2.83 2.37
C HIS A 259 13.52 -3.74 1.33
N TRP A 260 13.15 -3.63 0.06
CA TRP A 260 13.78 -4.38 -1.03
C TRP A 260 15.24 -3.95 -1.27
N ILE A 261 15.48 -2.63 -1.32
CA ILE A 261 16.80 -2.07 -1.54
C ILE A 261 17.76 -2.37 -0.38
N ASP A 262 17.28 -2.32 0.86
CA ASP A 262 18.09 -2.64 2.04
C ASP A 262 18.56 -4.09 2.01
N ALA A 263 17.69 -5.02 1.58
CA ALA A 263 18.05 -6.43 1.39
C ALA A 263 19.11 -6.66 0.30
N ILE A 264 19.18 -5.79 -0.71
CA ILE A 264 20.19 -5.83 -1.79
C ILE A 264 21.49 -5.15 -1.35
N LYS A 265 21.41 -3.97 -0.74
CA LYS A 265 22.56 -3.15 -0.33
C LYS A 265 23.33 -3.78 0.82
N PHE A 266 22.62 -4.38 1.77
CA PHE A 266 23.19 -5.01 2.96
C PHE A 266 22.86 -6.51 2.93
N PRO A 267 23.56 -7.29 2.07
CA PRO A 267 23.39 -8.73 2.06
C PRO A 267 23.81 -9.33 3.41
N ASP A 268 23.32 -10.54 3.70
CA ASP A 268 23.48 -11.28 4.96
C ASP A 268 22.92 -10.59 6.21
N HIS A 269 22.34 -9.39 6.08
CA HIS A 269 21.56 -8.74 7.12
C HIS A 269 20.09 -9.10 6.98
N ARG A 270 19.40 -9.28 8.11
CA ARG A 270 17.96 -9.54 8.14
C ARG A 270 17.23 -8.22 8.37
N HIS A 271 16.60 -7.71 7.33
CA HIS A 271 15.77 -6.52 7.39
C HIS A 271 14.35 -6.94 7.73
N ARG A 272 13.72 -6.33 8.74
CA ARG A 272 12.35 -6.65 9.17
C ARG A 272 11.49 -5.41 9.03
N ALA A 273 10.34 -5.56 8.38
CA ALA A 273 9.42 -4.44 8.19
C ALA A 273 7.95 -4.91 8.18
N TRP A 274 7.08 -4.00 8.61
CA TRP A 274 5.63 -4.11 8.45
C TRP A 274 5.21 -3.51 7.12
N HIS A 275 4.22 -4.15 6.48
CA HIS A 275 3.63 -3.68 5.24
C HIS A 275 2.12 -3.86 5.26
N ASN A 276 1.41 -2.89 4.71
CA ASN A 276 -0.04 -2.93 4.56
C ASN A 276 -0.43 -3.79 3.35
N LEU A 277 -1.47 -4.61 3.49
CA LEU A 277 -1.96 -5.55 2.48
C LEU A 277 -2.93 -4.90 1.50
N THR A 278 -2.70 -4.99 0.20
CA THR A 278 -3.53 -4.34 -0.83
C THR A 278 -4.61 -5.27 -1.39
N ASP A 279 -5.67 -4.68 -1.97
CA ASP A 279 -6.74 -5.40 -2.70
C ASP A 279 -6.34 -5.78 -4.14
N THR A 280 -5.16 -5.37 -4.60
CA THR A 280 -4.77 -5.69 -5.97
C THR A 280 -4.46 -7.18 -6.05
N ILE A 281 -5.31 -7.94 -6.74
CA ILE A 281 -5.06 -9.37 -7.01
C ILE A 281 -3.75 -9.48 -7.78
N LEU A 282 -2.71 -9.94 -7.08
CA LEU A 282 -1.37 -10.13 -7.63
C LEU A 282 -1.31 -11.46 -8.37
N PRO A 283 -0.38 -11.64 -9.32
CA PRO A 283 -0.25 -12.89 -10.05
C PRO A 283 0.07 -14.04 -9.09
N THR A 284 -0.93 -14.89 -8.86
CA THR A 284 -0.78 -16.21 -8.26
C THR A 284 -1.17 -17.23 -9.33
N GLU A 285 -0.39 -18.31 -9.40
CA GLU A 285 -0.45 -19.40 -10.40
C GLU A 285 -1.77 -19.60 -11.15
#